data_AF-A0A2M7R5G2-F1
#
_entry.id   AF-A0A2M7R5G2-F1
#
_cell.length_a   1.000
_cell.length_b   1.000
_cell.length_c   1.000
_cell.angle_alpha   90.00
_cell.angle_beta   90.00
_cell.angle_gamma   90.00
#
_symmetry.space_group_name_H-M   'P 1'
#
loop_
_entity.id
_entity.type
_entity.pdbx_description
1 polymer ?
#
loop_
_entity_poly.entity_id
_entity_poly.type
_entity_poly.pdbx_seq_one_letter_code
_entity_poly.pdbx_strand_id
1 'polypeptide(L)'
;MPFGHCSTAALDGDNEMKIILVVIAVIVAVIGIYKKDSWPLWATLGVSGLLLIGAIVQVAVEIREAKEAAKLKYAGTLEQRSRVLLSTRENAVPKMELGDGGTIFAFTGPQGQPLFKIFDDNALIIIIDDGQVKVSTIIRNKAGTAVAELINNEWKVNKNNTFDRNYSKDAIEVKDNTGDIVLQVKVLDDRIQFQGKFYDSNGKGVALGKHESGKGGIIEMTGTRHPQLEMKIEPIFQYPSDNHLGEFRDTRR
;
A
#
# COMPACT_ATOMS: atom_id res chain seq x y z
N MET A 1 -21.19 9.61 -17.83
CA MET A 1 -19.89 10.28 -17.71
C MET A 1 -18.94 9.56 -18.66
N PRO A 2 -18.21 10.26 -19.54
CA PRO A 2 -17.37 9.59 -20.52
C PRO A 2 -16.09 9.09 -19.83
N PHE A 3 -15.85 7.79 -19.92
CA PHE A 3 -14.58 7.19 -19.53
C PHE A 3 -13.50 7.69 -20.50
N GLY A 4 -12.60 8.53 -20.01
CA GLY A 4 -11.45 8.99 -20.78
C GLY A 4 -10.56 7.81 -21.10
N HIS A 5 -10.44 7.47 -22.38
CA HIS A 5 -9.39 6.58 -22.87
C HIS A 5 -8.02 7.21 -22.57
N CYS A 6 -7.33 6.66 -21.58
CA CYS A 6 -5.93 6.94 -21.34
C CYS A 6 -5.12 6.36 -22.51
N SER A 7 -4.67 7.23 -23.41
CA SER A 7 -3.87 6.87 -24.57
C SER A 7 -2.48 6.41 -24.11
N THR A 8 -2.24 5.10 -24.15
CA THR A 8 -0.93 4.47 -23.84
C THR A 8 0.07 4.53 -24.99
N ALA A 9 -0.25 5.19 -26.11
CA ALA A 9 0.57 5.17 -27.33
C ALA A 9 1.79 6.10 -27.33
N ALA A 10 2.02 6.90 -26.29
CA ALA A 10 3.10 7.90 -26.28
C ALA A 10 4.42 7.44 -25.64
N LEU A 11 4.50 6.22 -25.09
CA LEU A 11 5.70 5.76 -24.36
C LEU A 11 6.70 4.94 -25.19
N ASP A 12 6.36 4.57 -26.43
CA ASP A 12 7.23 3.69 -27.22
C ASP A 12 8.37 4.45 -27.92
N GLY A 13 8.14 5.71 -28.30
CA GLY A 13 9.11 6.50 -29.08
C GLY A 13 10.38 6.92 -28.32
N ASP A 14 10.34 7.00 -26.99
CA ASP A 14 11.51 7.44 -26.20
C ASP A 14 12.56 6.32 -26.09
N ASN A 15 12.13 5.06 -25.99
CA ASN A 15 13.05 3.92 -25.95
C ASN A 15 13.76 3.71 -27.29
N GLU A 16 13.08 3.92 -28.42
CA GLU A 16 13.70 3.80 -29.74
C GLU A 16 14.83 4.82 -29.95
N MET A 17 14.63 6.07 -29.52
CA MET A 17 15.64 7.13 -29.65
C MET A 17 16.90 6.84 -28.82
N LYS A 18 16.73 6.30 -27.62
CA LYS A 18 17.82 5.90 -26.72
C LYS A 18 18.65 4.76 -27.31
N ILE A 19 18.00 3.75 -27.90
CA ILE A 19 18.67 2.63 -28.57
C ILE A 19 19.50 3.15 -29.76
N ILE A 20 18.94 4.07 -30.56
CA ILE A 20 19.66 4.66 -31.69
C ILE A 20 20.93 5.41 -31.24
N LEU A 21 20.88 6.17 -30.15
CA LEU A 21 22.06 6.88 -29.62
C LEU A 21 23.16 5.92 -29.15
N VAL A 22 22.81 4.83 -28.48
CA VAL A 22 23.77 3.78 -28.08
C VAL A 22 24.41 3.13 -29.31
N VAL A 23 23.60 2.84 -30.35
CA VAL A 23 24.11 2.26 -31.61
C VAL A 23 25.06 3.23 -32.32
N ILE A 24 24.73 4.53 -32.40
CA ILE A 24 25.61 5.55 -32.99
C ILE A 24 26.92 5.65 -32.22
N ALA A 25 26.86 5.66 -30.88
CA ALA A 25 28.05 5.70 -30.02
C ALA A 25 28.99 4.51 -30.28
N VAL A 26 28.44 3.30 -30.41
CA VAL A 26 29.20 2.09 -30.74
C VAL A 26 29.80 2.17 -32.15
N ILE A 27 29.03 2.64 -33.14
CA ILE A 27 29.53 2.82 -34.51
C ILE A 27 30.69 3.82 -34.56
N VAL A 28 30.58 4.96 -33.86
CA VAL A 28 31.65 5.97 -33.79
C VAL A 28 32.92 5.38 -33.15
N ALA A 29 32.77 4.59 -32.09
CA ALA A 29 33.89 3.91 -31.45
C ALA A 29 34.58 2.91 -32.40
N VAL A 30 33.79 2.10 -33.14
CA VAL A 30 34.32 1.12 -34.11
C VAL A 30 35.02 1.80 -35.28
N ILE A 31 34.44 2.88 -35.84
CA ILE A 31 35.06 3.66 -36.92
C ILE A 31 36.39 4.28 -36.45
N GLY A 32 36.44 4.78 -35.21
CA GLY A 32 37.66 5.33 -34.61
C GLY A 32 38.79 4.31 -34.47
N ILE A 33 38.46 3.04 -34.19
CA ILE A 33 39.43 1.95 -34.15
C ILE A 33 39.94 1.61 -35.55
N TYR A 34 39.06 1.61 -36.55
CA TYR A 34 39.40 1.22 -37.92
C TYR A 34 40.23 2.29 -38.65
N LYS A 35 40.04 3.58 -38.34
CA LYS A 35 40.80 4.71 -38.91
C LYS A 35 41.98 5.15 -38.03
N LYS A 36 42.86 4.18 -37.69
CA LYS A 36 43.99 4.36 -36.78
C LYS A 36 44.96 5.50 -37.15
N ASP A 37 45.09 5.84 -38.44
CA ASP A 37 45.98 6.92 -38.90
C ASP A 37 45.41 8.34 -38.74
N SER A 38 44.11 8.48 -38.47
CA SER A 38 43.45 9.79 -38.45
C SER A 38 43.35 10.43 -37.07
N TRP A 39 43.33 9.63 -35.99
CA TRP A 39 43.11 10.09 -34.62
C TRP A 39 44.13 9.47 -33.67
N PRO A 40 44.74 10.25 -32.76
CA PRO A 40 45.65 9.70 -31.77
C PRO A 40 44.89 8.80 -30.78
N LEU A 41 45.49 7.68 -30.39
CA LEU A 41 44.87 6.62 -29.57
C LEU A 41 44.20 7.16 -28.28
N TRP A 42 44.82 8.15 -27.62
CA TRP A 42 44.29 8.74 -26.41
C TRP A 42 42.93 9.43 -26.62
N ALA A 43 42.69 10.02 -27.79
CA ALA A 43 41.43 10.68 -28.11
C ALA A 43 40.32 9.65 -28.30
N THR A 44 40.61 8.54 -29.00
CA THR A 44 39.67 7.42 -29.17
C THR A 44 39.28 6.79 -27.83
N LEU A 45 40.26 6.59 -26.95
CA LEU A 45 40.03 6.08 -25.59
C LEU A 45 39.21 7.06 -24.75
N GLY A 46 39.50 8.36 -24.83
CA GLY A 46 38.75 9.40 -24.12
C GLY A 46 37.27 9.46 -24.52
N VAL A 47 36.99 9.48 -25.83
CA VAL A 47 35.60 9.51 -26.35
C VAL A 47 34.85 8.23 -25.98
N SER A 48 35.49 7.07 -26.16
CA SER A 48 34.87 5.78 -25.79
C SER A 48 34.57 5.69 -24.30
N GLY A 49 35.47 6.20 -23.45
CA GLY A 49 35.28 6.26 -22.00
C GLY A 49 34.09 7.14 -21.61
N LEU A 50 33.97 8.33 -22.21
CA LEU A 50 32.84 9.22 -21.96
C LEU A 50 31.50 8.62 -22.39
N LEU A 51 31.45 7.94 -23.54
CA LEU A 51 30.24 7.26 -24.02
C LEU A 51 29.83 6.11 -23.09
N LEU A 52 30.79 5.32 -22.61
CA LEU A 52 30.53 4.24 -21.67
C LEU A 52 30.00 4.77 -20.33
N ILE A 53 30.59 5.85 -19.80
CA ILE A 53 30.10 6.50 -18.58
C ILE A 53 28.67 7.01 -18.79
N GLY A 54 28.39 7.65 -19.92
CA GLY A 54 27.04 8.12 -20.27
C GLY A 54 26.01 6.99 -20.27
N ALA A 55 26.33 5.86 -20.90
CA ALA A 55 25.44 4.69 -20.93
C ALA A 55 25.20 4.11 -19.52
N ILE A 56 26.25 4.00 -18.69
CA ILE A 56 26.12 3.52 -17.29
C ILE A 56 25.23 4.44 -16.48
N VAL A 57 25.42 5.76 -16.59
CA VAL A 57 24.60 6.75 -15.88
C VAL A 57 23.13 6.63 -16.32
N GLN A 58 22.87 6.48 -17.62
CA GLN A 58 21.51 6.35 -18.14
C GLN A 58 20.81 5.09 -17.61
N VAL A 59 21.47 3.93 -17.64
CA VAL A 59 20.94 2.68 -17.07
C VAL A 59 20.68 2.83 -15.56
N ALA A 60 21.57 3.51 -14.84
CA ALA A 60 21.39 3.76 -13.40
C ALA A 60 20.17 4.66 -13.12
N VAL A 61 19.93 5.67 -13.95
CA VAL A 61 18.74 6.54 -13.87
C VAL A 61 17.47 5.74 -14.13
N GLU A 62 17.42 4.93 -15.18
CA GLU A 62 16.24 4.11 -15.50
C GLU A 62 15.94 3.08 -14.40
N ILE A 63 16.96 2.45 -13.82
CA ILE A 63 16.79 1.56 -12.66
C ILE A 63 16.25 2.33 -11.45
N ARG A 64 16.68 3.58 -11.25
CA ARG A 64 16.22 4.41 -10.14
C ARG A 64 14.77 4.85 -10.35
N GLU A 65 14.43 5.33 -11.54
CA GLU A 65 13.07 5.72 -11.91
C GLU A 65 12.12 4.52 -11.85
N ALA A 66 12.51 3.35 -12.34
CA ALA A 66 11.71 2.13 -12.22
C ALA A 66 11.49 1.73 -10.75
N LYS A 67 12.52 1.88 -9.89
CA LYS A 67 12.39 1.66 -8.44
C LYS A 67 11.50 2.69 -7.77
N GLU A 68 11.59 3.96 -8.16
CA GLU A 68 10.75 5.05 -7.61
C GLU A 68 9.30 4.92 -8.08
N ALA A 69 9.07 4.63 -9.36
CA ALA A 69 7.75 4.33 -9.91
C ALA A 69 7.13 3.10 -9.26
N ALA A 70 7.90 2.03 -9.05
CA ALA A 70 7.44 0.88 -8.27
C ALA A 70 7.09 1.31 -6.84
N LYS A 71 7.97 2.03 -6.14
CA LYS A 71 7.68 2.54 -4.79
C LYS A 71 6.41 3.38 -4.75
N LEU A 72 6.18 4.27 -5.72
CA LEU A 72 4.98 5.11 -5.81
C LEU A 72 3.72 4.32 -6.16
N LYS A 73 3.83 3.26 -6.98
CA LYS A 73 2.72 2.33 -7.19
C LYS A 73 2.33 1.62 -5.88
N TYR A 74 3.32 1.38 -5.01
CA TYR A 74 3.15 0.67 -3.74
C TYR A 74 2.99 1.56 -2.50
N ALA A 75 3.23 2.86 -2.63
CA ALA A 75 3.10 3.87 -1.58
C ALA A 75 2.07 4.89 -2.05
N GLY A 76 0.91 4.91 -1.40
CA GLY A 76 -0.11 5.93 -1.59
C GLY A 76 -0.35 6.62 -0.26
N THR A 77 -0.42 7.95 -0.30
CA THR A 77 -1.14 8.71 0.71
C THR A 77 -2.61 8.64 0.32
N LEU A 78 -3.52 8.39 1.27
CA LEU A 78 -4.94 8.50 1.00
C LEU A 78 -5.27 9.97 0.68
N GLU A 79 -5.22 10.36 -0.59
CA GLU A 79 -5.53 11.73 -1.01
C GLU A 79 -7.00 12.05 -0.74
N GLN A 80 -7.21 12.97 0.19
CA GLN A 80 -8.54 13.39 0.63
C GLN A 80 -9.09 14.44 -0.36
N ARG A 81 -9.84 14.01 -1.39
CA ARG A 81 -10.54 14.96 -2.30
C ARG A 81 -11.84 15.55 -1.76
N SER A 82 -12.24 15.19 -0.55
CA SER A 82 -13.35 15.85 0.13
C SER A 82 -12.97 16.00 1.58
N ARG A 83 -13.10 17.23 2.13
CA ARG A 83 -13.28 17.44 3.56
C ARG A 83 -14.31 16.41 4.01
N VAL A 84 -13.85 15.32 4.60
CA VAL A 84 -14.76 14.39 5.24
C VAL A 84 -15.44 15.26 6.29
N LEU A 85 -16.76 15.26 6.31
CA LEU A 85 -17.63 16.00 7.23
C LEU A 85 -17.45 15.52 8.70
N LEU A 86 -16.28 15.01 9.04
CA LEU A 86 -15.75 14.87 10.39
C LEU A 86 -15.20 16.20 10.91
N SER A 87 -15.78 17.34 10.50
CA SER A 87 -15.96 18.42 11.48
C SER A 87 -16.98 17.91 12.48
N THR A 88 -16.53 17.00 13.34
CA THR A 88 -17.14 16.82 14.63
C THR A 88 -17.31 18.23 15.17
N ARG A 89 -18.51 18.56 15.66
CA ARG A 89 -18.59 19.64 16.65
C ARG A 89 -17.44 19.36 17.62
N GLU A 90 -16.58 20.36 17.87
CA GLU A 90 -15.41 20.22 18.73
C GLU A 90 -15.76 19.28 19.90
N ASN A 91 -14.97 18.22 20.09
CA ASN A 91 -15.10 17.20 21.16
C ASN A 91 -16.00 15.95 20.91
N ALA A 92 -16.39 15.59 19.70
CA ALA A 92 -17.08 14.30 19.52
C ALA A 92 -16.12 13.10 19.67
N VAL A 93 -16.41 12.23 20.64
CA VAL A 93 -15.73 10.95 20.88
C VAL A 93 -15.83 10.06 19.64
N PRO A 94 -14.72 9.49 19.12
CA PRO A 94 -14.80 8.51 18.04
C PRO A 94 -15.57 7.29 18.51
N LYS A 95 -16.62 6.94 17.76
CA LYS A 95 -17.34 5.67 17.89
C LYS A 95 -16.71 4.67 16.95
N MET A 96 -16.43 3.47 17.44
CA MET A 96 -15.94 2.36 16.64
C MET A 96 -16.95 1.23 16.66
N GLU A 97 -17.39 0.78 15.49
CA GLU A 97 -18.23 -0.39 15.31
C GLU A 97 -17.38 -1.60 14.92
N LEU A 98 -17.60 -2.77 15.53
CA LEU A 98 -16.95 -3.99 15.07
C LEU A 98 -17.67 -4.53 13.83
N GLY A 99 -17.02 -4.38 12.68
CA GLY A 99 -17.62 -4.61 11.36
C GLY A 99 -18.88 -3.79 11.15
N ASP A 100 -19.89 -4.44 10.59
CA ASP A 100 -21.25 -3.93 10.37
C ASP A 100 -22.28 -4.66 11.26
N GLY A 101 -21.82 -5.25 12.37
CA GLY A 101 -22.66 -6.06 13.27
C GLY A 101 -23.47 -5.26 14.30
N GLY A 102 -23.28 -3.94 14.38
CA GLY A 102 -23.99 -3.05 15.32
C GLY A 102 -23.39 -2.94 16.72
N THR A 103 -22.30 -3.65 17.05
CA THR A 103 -21.59 -3.47 18.33
C THR A 103 -20.69 -2.25 18.27
N ILE A 104 -21.03 -1.22 19.04
CA ILE A 104 -20.33 0.07 19.05
C ILE A 104 -19.59 0.28 20.37
N PHE A 105 -18.32 0.65 20.28
CA PHE A 105 -17.47 1.13 21.36
C PHE A 105 -17.32 2.65 21.25
N ALA A 106 -17.48 3.37 22.36
CA ALA A 106 -17.21 4.80 22.43
C ALA A 106 -15.91 5.01 23.23
N PHE A 107 -14.91 5.65 22.61
CA PHE A 107 -13.64 5.91 23.27
C PHE A 107 -13.67 7.21 24.09
N THR A 108 -13.71 7.09 25.40
CA THR A 108 -13.77 8.25 26.30
C THR A 108 -12.38 8.74 26.78
N GLY A 109 -11.30 8.19 26.23
CA GLY A 109 -9.93 8.56 26.60
C GLY A 109 -9.39 9.81 25.87
N PRO A 110 -8.19 10.29 26.24
CA PRO A 110 -7.53 11.40 25.57
C PRO A 110 -7.23 11.09 24.09
N GLN A 111 -7.38 12.08 23.21
CA GLN A 111 -6.96 11.96 21.81
C GLN A 111 -5.45 11.69 21.71
N GLY A 112 -5.03 10.98 20.65
CA GLY A 112 -3.63 10.61 20.43
C GLY A 112 -3.19 9.33 21.16
N GLN A 113 -3.99 8.80 22.09
CA GLN A 113 -3.69 7.54 22.77
C GLN A 113 -4.15 6.33 21.95
N PRO A 114 -3.49 5.17 22.06
CA PRO A 114 -3.94 3.95 21.41
C PRO A 114 -5.36 3.58 21.82
N LEU A 115 -6.23 3.31 20.83
CA LEU A 115 -7.59 2.85 21.09
C LEU A 115 -7.60 1.41 21.60
N PHE A 116 -6.79 0.55 20.97
CA PHE A 116 -6.53 -0.81 21.42
C PHE A 116 -5.03 -1.08 21.41
N LYS A 117 -4.50 -1.47 22.57
CA LYS A 117 -3.20 -2.11 22.66
C LYS A 117 -3.41 -3.62 22.72
N ILE A 118 -3.29 -4.29 21.58
CA ILE A 118 -3.57 -5.73 21.45
C ILE A 118 -2.38 -6.53 21.98
N PHE A 119 -1.17 -6.14 21.57
CA PHE A 119 0.10 -6.71 22.02
C PHE A 119 1.09 -5.60 22.39
N ASP A 120 2.23 -5.95 22.98
CA ASP A 120 3.25 -4.96 23.33
C ASP A 120 3.90 -4.30 22.11
N ASP A 121 4.05 -5.04 21.02
CA ASP A 121 4.62 -4.58 19.75
C ASP A 121 3.57 -4.26 18.68
N ASN A 122 2.28 -4.42 19.00
CA ASN A 122 1.18 -4.20 18.08
C ASN A 122 0.05 -3.39 18.75
N ALA A 123 -0.02 -2.12 18.38
CA ALA A 123 -1.11 -1.24 18.76
C ALA A 123 -1.93 -0.88 17.53
N LEU A 124 -3.25 -0.92 17.69
CA LEU A 124 -4.16 -0.24 16.80
C LEU A 124 -4.38 1.17 17.35
N ILE A 125 -3.80 2.13 16.64
CA ILE A 125 -3.91 3.54 16.97
C ILE A 125 -4.88 4.16 15.97
N ILE A 126 -6.02 4.65 16.47
CA ILE A 126 -6.99 5.41 15.68
C ILE A 126 -7.08 6.77 16.36
N ILE A 127 -6.63 7.81 15.68
CA ILE A 127 -6.64 9.19 16.20
C ILE A 127 -7.43 10.07 15.24
N ILE A 128 -8.04 11.12 15.77
CA ILE A 128 -8.57 12.22 14.97
C ILE A 128 -7.54 13.33 15.03
N ASP A 129 -6.95 13.68 13.89
CA ASP A 129 -5.97 14.76 13.77
C ASP A 129 -6.36 15.65 12.59
N ASP A 130 -6.51 16.95 12.83
CA ASP A 130 -7.04 17.94 11.87
C ASP A 130 -8.37 17.52 11.21
N GLY A 131 -9.27 16.92 12.00
CA GLY A 131 -10.56 16.40 11.52
C GLY A 131 -10.45 15.12 10.66
N GLN A 132 -9.27 14.49 10.61
CA GLN A 132 -9.01 13.29 9.82
C GLN A 132 -8.81 12.09 10.73
N VAL A 133 -9.46 10.98 10.41
CA VAL A 133 -9.18 9.69 11.06
C VAL A 133 -7.87 9.16 10.51
N LYS A 134 -6.87 9.04 11.37
CA LYS A 134 -5.58 8.42 11.07
C LYS A 134 -5.50 7.07 11.77
N VAL A 135 -5.27 6.03 10.98
CA VAL A 135 -5.08 4.66 11.47
C VAL A 135 -3.60 4.32 11.38
N SER A 136 -3.05 3.79 12.46
CA SER A 136 -1.71 3.21 12.49
C SER A 136 -1.75 1.83 13.13
N THR A 137 -1.10 0.85 12.49
CA THR A 137 -0.97 -0.51 12.99
C THR A 137 0.11 -1.28 12.24
N ILE A 138 0.65 -2.32 12.87
CA ILE A 138 1.54 -3.29 12.23
C ILE A 138 0.73 -4.58 12.03
N ILE A 139 0.62 -5.03 10.79
CA ILE A 139 -0.08 -6.27 10.46
C ILE A 139 0.99 -7.36 10.32
N ARG A 140 0.84 -8.43 11.11
CA ARG A 140 1.68 -9.63 11.04
C ARG A 140 0.85 -10.82 10.57
N ASN A 141 1.50 -11.79 9.93
CA ASN A 141 0.88 -13.08 9.62
C ASN A 141 0.97 -14.04 10.83
N LYS A 142 0.40 -15.24 10.68
CA LYS A 142 0.42 -16.30 11.72
C LYS A 142 1.84 -16.72 12.15
N ALA A 143 2.85 -16.51 11.32
CA ALA A 143 4.25 -16.79 11.67
C ALA A 143 4.93 -15.65 12.46
N GLY A 144 4.21 -14.55 12.74
CA GLY A 144 4.74 -13.36 13.42
C GLY A 144 5.54 -12.42 12.50
N THR A 145 5.62 -12.72 11.20
CA THR A 145 6.29 -11.86 10.23
C THR A 145 5.41 -10.67 9.88
N ALA A 146 5.95 -9.45 9.98
CA ALA A 146 5.26 -8.24 9.55
C ALA A 146 4.98 -8.31 8.05
N VAL A 147 3.71 -8.26 7.66
CA VAL A 147 3.27 -8.24 6.27
C VAL A 147 3.02 -6.83 5.81
N ALA A 148 2.44 -5.96 6.64
CA ALA A 148 2.16 -4.57 6.30
C ALA A 148 2.38 -3.67 7.52
N GLU A 149 2.72 -2.41 7.27
CA GLU A 149 2.81 -1.36 8.28
C GLU A 149 2.03 -0.16 7.77
N LEU A 150 1.04 0.27 8.56
CA LEU A 150 0.23 1.44 8.32
C LEU A 150 0.61 2.48 9.36
N ILE A 151 1.05 3.67 8.93
CA ILE A 151 1.39 4.79 9.81
C ILE A 151 0.59 5.98 9.31
N ASN A 152 -0.37 6.45 10.10
CA ASN A 152 -1.21 7.59 9.76
C ASN A 152 -1.87 7.49 8.38
N ASN A 153 -2.43 6.31 8.07
CA ASN A 153 -2.96 5.95 6.75
C ASN A 153 -1.93 5.83 5.61
N GLU A 154 -0.64 6.00 5.89
CA GLU A 154 0.44 5.77 4.92
C GLU A 154 0.94 4.34 5.02
N TRP A 155 1.03 3.68 3.87
CA TRP A 155 1.57 2.33 3.78
C TRP A 155 3.07 2.35 3.61
N LYS A 156 3.77 1.51 4.37
CA LYS A 156 5.16 1.21 4.08
C LYS A 156 5.26 0.22 2.93
N VAL A 157 6.21 0.47 2.03
CA VAL A 157 6.42 -0.31 0.80
C VAL A 157 6.54 -1.80 1.09
N ASN A 158 5.65 -2.58 0.47
CA ASN A 158 5.68 -4.03 0.45
C ASN A 158 6.83 -4.54 -0.43
N LYS A 159 8.03 -4.68 0.14
CA LYS A 159 9.22 -5.11 -0.62
C LYS A 159 9.05 -6.47 -1.30
N ASN A 160 8.23 -7.35 -0.73
CA ASN A 160 8.08 -8.74 -1.19
C ASN A 160 6.75 -9.01 -1.90
N ASN A 161 5.92 -7.97 -2.12
CA ASN A 161 4.57 -8.09 -2.65
C ASN A 161 3.71 -9.17 -1.94
N THR A 162 3.90 -9.36 -0.62
CA THR A 162 3.24 -10.40 0.19
C THR A 162 1.80 -10.09 0.59
N PHE A 163 1.21 -9.02 0.07
CA PHE A 163 -0.16 -8.61 0.39
C PHE A 163 -0.69 -7.70 -0.71
N ASP A 164 -2.00 -7.78 -0.94
CA ASP A 164 -2.75 -6.84 -1.76
C ASP A 164 -3.49 -5.84 -0.85
N ARG A 165 -3.76 -4.65 -1.36
CA ARG A 165 -4.41 -3.58 -0.61
C ARG A 165 -5.37 -2.85 -1.52
N ASN A 166 -6.54 -2.51 -0.98
CA ASN A 166 -7.50 -1.73 -1.72
C ASN A 166 -8.04 -0.60 -0.82
N TYR A 167 -8.31 0.55 -1.41
CA TYR A 167 -8.74 1.72 -0.66
C TYR A 167 -9.60 2.65 -1.51
N SER A 168 -10.52 3.33 -0.84
CA SER A 168 -11.32 4.42 -1.36
C SER A 168 -11.07 5.69 -0.53
N LYS A 169 -11.91 6.70 -0.73
CA LYS A 169 -11.93 7.93 0.08
C LYS A 169 -12.22 7.70 1.56
N ASP A 170 -12.91 6.61 1.89
CA ASP A 170 -13.55 6.36 3.18
C ASP A 170 -13.35 4.93 3.68
N ALA A 171 -12.67 4.07 2.94
CA ALA A 171 -12.43 2.71 3.34
C ALA A 171 -11.05 2.23 2.90
N ILE A 172 -10.53 1.26 3.66
CA ILE A 172 -9.22 0.68 3.46
C ILE A 172 -9.28 -0.79 3.84
N GLU A 173 -8.66 -1.63 3.03
CA GLU A 173 -8.64 -3.07 3.22
C GLU A 173 -7.28 -3.65 2.84
N VAL A 174 -6.84 -4.64 3.61
CA VAL A 174 -5.61 -5.40 3.36
C VAL A 174 -5.94 -6.87 3.26
N LYS A 175 -5.45 -7.48 2.17
CA LYS A 175 -5.54 -8.89 1.86
C LYS A 175 -4.14 -9.50 1.92
N ASP A 176 -3.93 -10.49 2.78
CA ASP A 176 -2.62 -11.13 2.88
C ASP A 176 -2.31 -12.05 1.67
N ASN A 177 -1.14 -12.69 1.68
CA ASN A 177 -0.72 -13.61 0.61
C ASN A 177 -1.53 -14.92 0.56
N THR A 178 -2.30 -15.25 1.60
CA THR A 178 -3.21 -16.41 1.61
C THR A 178 -4.54 -16.08 0.96
N GLY A 179 -4.80 -14.78 0.75
CA GLY A 179 -6.05 -14.26 0.22
C GLY A 179 -7.06 -13.90 1.31
N ASP A 180 -6.67 -13.93 2.58
CA ASP A 180 -7.51 -13.54 3.70
C ASP A 180 -7.48 -12.03 3.89
N ILE A 181 -8.65 -11.44 4.19
CA ILE A 181 -8.71 -10.05 4.65
C ILE A 181 -8.26 -10.01 6.10
N VAL A 182 -7.21 -9.22 6.37
CA VAL A 182 -6.57 -9.10 7.69
C VAL A 182 -6.82 -7.75 8.34
N LEU A 183 -7.18 -6.73 7.56
CA LEU A 183 -7.60 -5.43 8.06
C LEU A 183 -8.68 -4.89 7.13
N GLN A 184 -9.76 -4.36 7.71
CA GLN A 184 -10.78 -3.61 7.00
C GLN A 184 -11.25 -2.47 7.90
N VAL A 185 -11.12 -1.24 7.42
CA VAL A 185 -11.60 -0.04 8.11
C VAL A 185 -12.48 0.74 7.15
N LYS A 186 -13.65 1.17 7.60
CA LYS A 186 -14.56 2.02 6.84
C LYS A 186 -15.07 3.15 7.72
N VAL A 187 -14.85 4.36 7.27
CA VAL A 187 -15.29 5.59 7.93
C VAL A 187 -16.70 5.90 7.45
N LEU A 188 -17.62 6.04 8.42
CA LEU A 188 -18.97 6.54 8.22
C LEU A 188 -19.10 7.93 8.85
N ASP A 189 -20.23 8.60 8.63
CA ASP A 189 -20.46 9.96 9.12
C ASP A 189 -20.38 10.07 10.66
N ASP A 190 -20.80 9.03 11.39
CA ASP A 190 -20.91 9.06 12.86
C ASP A 190 -20.01 8.05 13.59
N ARG A 191 -19.33 7.16 12.86
CA ARG A 191 -18.53 6.07 13.43
C ARG A 191 -17.55 5.48 12.43
N ILE A 192 -16.61 4.67 12.94
CA ILE A 192 -15.65 3.91 12.17
C ILE A 192 -16.00 2.43 12.29
N GLN A 193 -16.31 1.77 11.19
CA GLN A 193 -16.41 0.31 11.14
C GLN A 193 -15.01 -0.27 11.04
N PHE A 194 -14.72 -1.23 11.91
CA PHE A 194 -13.38 -1.81 12.03
C PHE A 194 -13.46 -3.33 12.16
N GLN A 195 -12.65 -4.01 11.36
CA GLN A 195 -12.39 -5.45 11.47
C GLN A 195 -10.91 -5.71 11.27
N GLY A 196 -10.33 -6.65 12.01
CA GLY A 196 -8.96 -7.04 11.79
C GLY A 196 -8.55 -8.32 12.49
N LYS A 197 -7.55 -8.98 11.90
CA LYS A 197 -6.83 -10.14 12.42
C LYS A 197 -5.40 -9.69 12.74
N PHE A 198 -5.03 -9.69 14.01
CA PHE A 198 -3.73 -9.24 14.49
C PHE A 198 -2.97 -10.41 15.05
N TYR A 199 -1.69 -10.53 14.70
CA TYR A 199 -0.78 -11.49 15.31
C TYR A 199 0.37 -10.74 15.99
N ASP A 200 0.91 -11.30 17.06
CA ASP A 200 2.16 -10.86 17.69
C ASP A 200 3.38 -11.50 17.01
N SER A 201 4.59 -11.14 17.46
CA SER A 201 5.83 -11.74 16.96
C SER A 201 5.98 -13.24 17.22
N ASN A 202 5.15 -13.83 18.10
CA ASN A 202 5.17 -15.24 18.47
C ASN A 202 4.05 -16.05 17.78
N GLY A 203 3.25 -15.41 16.91
CA GLY A 203 2.12 -16.03 16.22
C GLY A 203 0.85 -16.18 17.06
N LYS A 204 0.77 -15.56 18.25
CA LYS A 204 -0.49 -15.44 18.99
C LYS A 204 -1.37 -14.41 18.31
N GLY A 205 -2.63 -14.74 18.09
CA GLY A 205 -3.58 -13.94 17.34
C GLY A 205 -4.72 -13.38 18.18
N VAL A 206 -5.22 -12.20 17.79
CA VAL A 206 -6.50 -11.62 18.21
C VAL A 206 -7.26 -11.17 16.96
N ALA A 207 -8.52 -11.58 16.84
CA ALA A 207 -9.45 -11.10 15.83
C ALA A 207 -10.53 -10.23 16.47
N LEU A 208 -10.86 -9.13 15.80
CA LEU A 208 -11.91 -8.19 16.17
C LEU A 208 -12.78 -7.97 14.94
N GLY A 209 -14.10 -8.15 15.03
CA GLY A 209 -14.96 -7.95 13.87
C GLY A 209 -16.40 -8.36 14.11
N LYS A 210 -17.15 -8.56 13.02
CA LYS A 210 -18.55 -9.00 13.06
C LYS A 210 -18.64 -10.50 13.37
N HIS A 211 -19.61 -10.88 14.19
CA HIS A 211 -19.93 -12.29 14.43
C HIS A 211 -20.53 -12.95 13.17
N GLU A 212 -20.29 -14.25 12.94
CA GLU A 212 -20.74 -14.96 11.72
C GLU A 212 -22.26 -14.92 11.49
N SER A 213 -23.05 -14.82 12.56
CA SER A 213 -24.51 -14.65 12.49
C SER A 213 -24.95 -13.32 11.87
N GLY A 214 -24.02 -12.40 11.62
CA GLY A 214 -24.27 -11.05 11.13
C GLY A 214 -24.71 -10.05 12.21
N LYS A 215 -24.86 -10.49 13.46
CA LYS A 215 -25.32 -9.65 14.57
C LYS A 215 -24.30 -9.63 15.71
N GLY A 216 -23.96 -8.43 16.15
CA GLY A 216 -22.98 -8.19 17.18
C GLY A 216 -21.53 -8.29 16.70
N GLY A 217 -20.62 -7.90 17.58
CA GLY A 217 -19.19 -8.04 17.41
C GLY A 217 -18.66 -9.29 18.12
N ILE A 218 -17.53 -9.78 17.64
CA ILE A 218 -16.76 -10.86 18.24
C ILE A 218 -15.34 -10.38 18.54
N ILE A 219 -14.80 -10.88 19.65
CA ILE A 219 -13.38 -10.85 19.96
C ILE A 219 -12.93 -12.31 20.08
N GLU A 220 -11.98 -12.69 19.26
CA GLU A 220 -11.46 -14.05 19.19
C GLU A 220 -9.96 -14.03 19.50
N MET A 221 -9.47 -15.00 20.26
CA MET A 221 -8.06 -15.07 20.64
C MET A 221 -7.53 -16.48 20.42
N THR A 222 -6.30 -16.59 19.93
CA THR A 222 -5.65 -17.90 19.84
C THR A 222 -5.31 -18.44 21.22
N GLY A 223 -5.42 -19.76 21.41
CA GLY A 223 -5.05 -20.47 22.62
C GLY A 223 -4.69 -21.92 22.35
N THR A 224 -4.46 -22.71 23.40
CA THR A 224 -4.04 -24.13 23.27
C THR A 224 -5.07 -25.00 22.55
N ARG A 225 -6.36 -24.71 22.74
CA ARG A 225 -7.47 -25.41 22.06
C ARG A 225 -7.92 -24.70 20.78
N HIS A 226 -7.39 -23.51 20.51
CA HIS A 226 -7.81 -22.62 19.45
C HIS A 226 -6.59 -22.02 18.74
N PRO A 227 -5.81 -22.84 18.01
CA PRO A 227 -4.47 -22.45 17.55
C PRO A 227 -4.48 -21.44 16.39
N GLN A 228 -5.65 -21.08 15.87
CA GLN A 228 -5.79 -20.16 14.74
C GLN A 228 -7.06 -19.34 14.87
N LEU A 229 -7.08 -18.19 14.20
CA LEU A 229 -8.27 -17.36 14.12
C LEU A 229 -9.19 -17.90 13.02
N GLU A 230 -10.46 -18.11 13.35
CA GLU A 230 -11.52 -18.65 12.50
C GLU A 230 -12.42 -17.55 11.93
N MET A 231 -12.51 -16.38 12.59
CA MET A 231 -13.26 -15.24 12.09
C MET A 231 -12.91 -14.94 10.63
N LYS A 232 -13.93 -14.84 9.78
CA LYS A 232 -13.79 -14.45 8.37
C LYS A 232 -14.23 -13.01 8.19
N ILE A 233 -13.39 -12.22 7.53
CA ILE A 233 -13.72 -10.85 7.12
C ILE A 233 -14.01 -10.89 5.62
N GLU A 234 -15.25 -10.59 5.25
CA GLU A 234 -15.66 -10.55 3.85
C GLU A 234 -15.10 -9.30 3.16
N PRO A 235 -14.53 -9.43 1.94
CA PRO A 235 -14.02 -8.28 1.20
C PRO A 235 -15.12 -7.26 0.86
N ILE A 236 -14.87 -5.98 1.12
CA ILE A 236 -15.73 -4.87 0.65
C ILE A 236 -15.32 -4.35 -0.73
N PHE A 237 -14.09 -4.61 -1.15
CA PHE A 237 -13.56 -4.23 -2.45
C PHE A 237 -13.48 -5.41 -3.42
N GLN A 238 -13.38 -5.08 -4.72
CA GLN A 238 -13.03 -6.03 -5.77
C GLN A 238 -11.50 -6.21 -5.84
N TYR A 239 -11.07 -7.40 -6.24
CA TYR A 239 -9.65 -7.78 -6.37
C TYR A 239 -9.41 -8.50 -7.69
N PRO A 240 -8.17 -8.46 -8.23
CA PRO A 240 -6.97 -7.82 -7.67
C PRO A 240 -7.03 -6.29 -7.71
N SER A 241 -6.39 -5.60 -6.75
CA SER A 241 -6.47 -4.13 -6.65
C SER A 241 -5.87 -3.40 -7.85
N ASP A 242 -4.89 -4.02 -8.53
CA ASP A 242 -4.27 -3.49 -9.75
C ASP A 242 -5.29 -3.16 -10.86
N ASN A 243 -6.43 -3.87 -10.89
CA ASN A 243 -7.49 -3.67 -11.88
C ASN A 243 -8.76 -3.02 -11.31
N HIS A 244 -8.88 -2.94 -9.98
CA HIS A 244 -10.12 -2.61 -9.28
C HIS A 244 -9.88 -1.67 -8.09
N LEU A 245 -8.88 -0.79 -8.19
CA LEU A 245 -8.52 0.12 -7.11
C LEU A 245 -9.69 1.05 -6.76
N GLY A 246 -10.15 0.99 -5.52
CA GLY A 246 -11.29 1.73 -4.99
C GLY A 246 -12.66 1.20 -5.42
N GLU A 247 -12.73 0.11 -6.19
CA GLU A 247 -14.00 -0.45 -6.65
C GLU A 247 -14.61 -1.35 -5.58
N PHE A 248 -15.78 -0.96 -5.07
CA PHE A 248 -16.53 -1.77 -4.12
C PHE A 248 -17.11 -3.03 -4.80
N ARG A 249 -17.14 -4.13 -4.05
CA ARG A 249 -17.85 -5.34 -4.44
C ARG A 249 -19.36 -5.07 -4.38
N ASP A 250 -20.11 -5.46 -5.41
CA ASP A 250 -21.56 -5.36 -5.34
C ASP A 250 -22.09 -6.42 -4.35
N THR A 251 -22.50 -5.96 -3.18
CA THR A 251 -23.04 -6.80 -2.10
C THR A 251 -24.54 -7.01 -2.22
N ARG A 252 -25.18 -6.47 -3.27
CA ARG A 252 -26.60 -6.75 -3.58
C ARG A 252 -26.72 -8.12 -4.25
N ARG A 253 -26.75 -9.18 -3.44
CA ARG A 253 -27.22 -10.51 -3.83
C ARG A 253 -28.12 -11.09 -2.76
#